data_AF-A0A3B8WWC9-F1
#
_entry.id   AF-A0A3B8WWC9-F1
#
_cell.length_a   1.000
_cell.length_b   1.000
_cell.length_c   1.000
_cell.angle_alpha   90.00
_cell.angle_beta   90.00
_cell.angle_gamma   90.00
#
_symmetry.space_group_name_H-M   'P 1'
#
loop_
_entity.id
_entity.type
_entity.pdbx_description
1 polymer ?
#
loop_
_entity_poly.entity_id
_entity_poly.type
_entity_poly.pdbx_seq_one_letter_code
_entity_poly.pdbx_strand_id
1 'polypeptide(L)'
;RVVDWNDLNSKYNSDEYNPVDGRTVRLADHLSALIEADSSIKYGITSEHLRSGKVNTLNGYKYGQVINGIEIRKIFDDIVSE
;
A
#
# COMPACT_ATOMS: atom_id res chain seq x y z
N ARG A 1 23.32 -12.27 9.54
CA ARG A 1 24.14 -12.51 8.32
C ARG A 1 23.46 -11.75 7.19
N VAL A 2 24.17 -10.87 6.48
CA VAL A 2 23.59 -10.12 5.35
C VAL A 2 23.53 -11.05 4.14
N VAL A 3 22.42 -11.04 3.41
CA VAL A 3 22.20 -11.82 2.18
C VAL A 3 22.15 -10.85 1.00
N ASP A 4 22.80 -11.19 -0.12
CA ASP A 4 22.77 -10.36 -1.32
C ASP A 4 21.37 -10.32 -1.93
N TRP A 5 21.01 -9.19 -2.56
CA TRP A 5 19.68 -9.03 -3.17
C TRP A 5 19.43 -10.06 -4.28
N ASN A 6 20.44 -10.42 -5.07
CA ASN A 6 20.29 -11.42 -6.12
C ASN A 6 20.04 -12.81 -5.53
N ASP A 7 20.64 -13.11 -4.38
CA ASP A 7 20.44 -14.39 -3.70
C ASP A 7 19.00 -14.51 -3.17
N LEU A 8 18.37 -13.42 -2.71
CA LEU A 8 16.97 -13.44 -2.27
C LEU A 8 16.02 -13.91 -3.39
N ASN A 9 16.21 -13.40 -4.61
CA ASN A 9 15.36 -13.73 -5.74
C ASN A 9 15.70 -15.06 -6.43
N SER A 10 16.94 -15.54 -6.29
CA SER A 10 17.41 -16.74 -7.00
C SER A 10 17.49 -17.99 -6.13
N LYS A 11 17.95 -17.86 -4.88
CA LYS A 11 18.17 -18.99 -3.95
C LYS A 11 17.08 -19.14 -2.91
N TYR A 12 16.39 -18.04 -2.58
CA TYR A 12 15.43 -17.99 -1.48
C TYR A 12 14.02 -17.59 -1.91
N ASN A 13 13.71 -17.71 -3.21
CA ASN A 13 12.39 -17.43 -3.77
C ASN A 13 11.63 -18.74 -4.06
N SER A 14 11.39 -19.51 -3.00
CA SER A 14 10.57 -20.74 -3.03
C SER A 14 9.63 -20.76 -1.82
N ASP A 15 8.49 -21.43 -1.97
CA ASP A 15 7.43 -21.47 -0.96
C ASP A 15 7.89 -22.07 0.38
N GLU A 16 8.89 -22.95 0.37
CA GLU A 16 9.46 -23.57 1.58
C GLU A 16 10.08 -22.56 2.55
N TYR A 17 10.48 -21.39 2.03
CA TYR A 17 11.01 -20.29 2.83
C TYR A 17 9.94 -19.34 3.37
N ASN A 18 8.65 -19.60 3.09
CA ASN A 18 7.51 -18.76 3.45
C ASN A 18 7.77 -17.27 3.19
N PRO A 19 8.12 -16.88 1.95
CA PRO A 19 8.47 -15.51 1.63
C PRO A 19 7.26 -14.58 1.85
N VAL A 20 7.51 -13.41 2.44
CA VAL A 20 6.49 -12.37 2.58
C VAL A 20 6.44 -11.55 1.29
N ASP A 21 5.26 -11.45 0.66
CA ASP A 21 5.07 -10.60 -0.51
C ASP A 21 5.14 -9.12 -0.12
N GLY A 22 6.28 -8.50 -0.41
CA GLY A 22 6.51 -7.08 -0.14
C GLY A 22 5.53 -6.14 -0.86
N ARG A 23 4.87 -6.58 -1.94
CA ARG A 23 3.82 -5.78 -2.57
C ARG A 23 2.57 -5.73 -1.70
N THR A 24 2.16 -6.87 -1.16
CA THR A 24 1.03 -6.94 -0.21
C THR A 24 1.33 -6.11 1.05
N VAL A 25 2.54 -6.18 1.59
CA VAL A 25 2.97 -5.33 2.73
C VAL A 25 2.85 -3.84 2.38
N ARG A 26 3.31 -3.43 1.19
CA ARG A 26 3.22 -2.04 0.74
C ARG A 26 1.78 -1.56 0.56
N LEU A 27 0.87 -2.44 0.13
CA LEU A 27 -0.55 -2.09 0.04
C LEU A 27 -1.13 -1.80 1.42
N ALA A 28 -0.81 -2.62 2.41
CA ALA A 28 -1.28 -2.43 3.78
C ALA A 28 -0.77 -1.10 4.38
N ASP A 29 0.51 -0.78 4.16
CA ASP A 29 1.11 0.50 4.57
C ASP A 29 0.39 1.71 3.94
N HIS A 30 0.20 1.68 2.62
CA HIS A 30 -0.51 2.75 1.91
C HIS A 30 -1.99 2.86 2.30
N LEU A 31 -2.66 1.73 2.55
CA LEU A 31 -4.04 1.73 3.05
C LEU A 31 -4.11 2.42 4.42
N SER A 32 -3.22 2.06 5.34
CA SER A 32 -3.16 2.66 6.68
C SER A 32 -2.89 4.17 6.59
N ALA A 33 -1.96 4.58 5.73
CA ALA A 33 -1.66 6.00 5.51
C ALA A 33 -2.86 6.75 4.92
N LEU A 34 -3.62 6.13 4.03
CA LEU A 34 -4.84 6.72 3.45
C LEU A 34 -5.92 6.93 4.51
N ILE A 35 -6.19 5.92 5.34
CA ILE A 35 -7.16 5.99 6.45
C ILE A 35 -6.81 7.12 7.41
N GLU A 36 -5.53 7.19 7.81
CA GLU A 36 -5.05 8.20 8.77
C GLU A 36 -5.15 9.61 8.19
N ALA A 37 -4.73 9.80 6.94
CA ALA A 37 -4.77 11.09 6.28
C ALA A 37 -6.22 11.56 6.06
N ASP A 38 -7.09 10.66 5.61
CA ASP A 38 -8.50 10.95 5.39
C ASP A 38 -9.23 11.31 6.70
N SER A 39 -9.05 10.49 7.74
CA SER A 39 -9.64 10.73 9.06
C SER A 39 -9.15 12.05 9.67
N SER A 40 -7.84 12.30 9.64
CA SER A 40 -7.25 13.56 10.12
C SER A 40 -7.89 14.77 9.45
N ILE A 41 -8.00 14.74 8.11
CA ILE A 41 -8.60 15.82 7.33
C ILE A 41 -10.07 16.02 7.73
N LYS A 42 -10.85 14.95 7.87
CA LYS A 42 -12.27 14.99 8.28
C LYS A 42 -12.44 15.61 9.68
N TYR A 43 -11.52 15.36 10.61
CA TYR A 43 -11.54 15.95 11.96
C TYR A 43 -10.85 17.32 12.06
N GLY A 44 -10.45 17.92 10.93
CA GLY A 44 -9.86 19.26 10.88
C GLY A 44 -8.36 19.32 11.11
N ILE A 45 -7.67 18.20 11.29
CA ILE A 45 -6.21 18.12 11.34
C ILE A 45 -5.71 17.97 9.89
N THR A 46 -5.30 19.09 9.28
CA THR A 46 -4.96 19.11 7.86
C THR A 46 -3.72 19.93 7.54
N SER A 47 -3.06 19.57 6.45
CA SER A 47 -1.92 20.28 5.86
C SER A 47 -1.86 20.01 4.36
N GLU A 48 -1.06 20.79 3.63
CA GLU A 48 -0.80 20.54 2.21
C GLU A 48 -0.17 19.16 1.98
N HIS A 49 0.70 18.72 2.90
CA HIS A 49 1.32 17.40 2.85
C HIS A 49 0.31 16.27 3.07
N LEU A 50 -0.64 16.43 3.99
CA LEU A 50 -1.71 15.42 4.20
C LEU A 50 -2.63 15.32 2.98
N ARG A 51 -3.06 16.47 2.44
CA ARG A 51 -3.90 16.52 1.24
C ARG A 51 -3.20 15.90 0.03
N SER A 52 -1.96 16.30 -0.23
CA SER A 52 -1.18 15.76 -1.36
C SER A 52 -0.83 14.29 -1.15
N GLY A 53 -0.51 13.88 0.07
CA GLY A 53 -0.29 12.47 0.44
C GLY A 53 -1.50 11.60 0.10
N LYS A 54 -2.70 11.98 0.56
CA LYS A 54 -3.96 11.29 0.23
C LYS A 54 -4.14 11.15 -1.29
N VAL A 55 -4.00 12.26 -2.04
CA VAL A 55 -4.18 12.28 -3.51
C VAL A 55 -3.13 11.42 -4.22
N ASN A 56 -1.87 11.51 -3.82
CA ASN A 56 -0.77 10.74 -4.41
C ASN A 56 -0.93 9.24 -4.15
N THR A 57 -1.35 8.86 -2.95
CA THR A 57 -1.65 7.46 -2.61
C THR A 57 -2.77 6.92 -3.49
N LEU A 58 -3.87 7.65 -3.68
CA LEU A 58 -4.97 7.24 -4.57
C LEU A 58 -4.51 7.12 -6.04
N ASN A 59 -3.78 8.12 -6.53
CA ASN A 59 -3.30 8.16 -7.92
C ASN A 59 -2.21 7.12 -8.22
N GLY A 60 -1.53 6.60 -7.18
CA GLY A 60 -0.56 5.52 -7.30
C GLY A 60 -1.15 4.18 -7.74
N TYR A 61 -2.47 4.01 -7.63
CA TYR A 61 -3.18 2.78 -7.99
C TYR A 61 -4.25 3.02 -9.04
N LYS A 62 -4.17 2.23 -10.13
CA LYS A 62 -5.13 2.31 -11.25
C LYS A 62 -6.35 1.43 -10.97
N TYR A 63 -7.51 1.83 -11.49
CA TYR A 63 -8.69 0.95 -11.53
C TYR A 63 -8.40 -0.34 -12.29
N GLY A 64 -8.94 -1.47 -11.81
CA GLY A 64 -8.69 -2.80 -12.36
C GLY A 64 -7.28 -3.37 -12.08
N GLN A 65 -6.40 -2.63 -11.40
CA GLN A 65 -5.10 -3.16 -10.99
C GLN A 65 -5.30 -4.17 -9.85
N VAL A 66 -4.93 -5.43 -10.11
CA VAL A 66 -4.99 -6.52 -9.13
C VAL A 66 -3.58 -6.87 -8.66
N ILE A 67 -3.36 -6.83 -7.35
CA ILE A 67 -2.12 -7.28 -6.70
C ILE A 67 -2.48 -8.34 -5.69
N ASN A 68 -1.91 -9.54 -5.85
CA ASN A 68 -2.19 -10.69 -4.99
C ASN A 68 -3.70 -10.98 -4.82
N GLY A 69 -4.48 -10.87 -5.90
CA GLY A 69 -5.93 -11.07 -5.88
C GLY A 69 -6.75 -9.88 -5.34
N ILE A 70 -6.12 -8.80 -4.90
CA ILE A 70 -6.78 -7.63 -4.34
C ILE A 70 -6.81 -6.50 -5.38
N GLU A 71 -8.01 -6.03 -5.72
CA GLU A 71 -8.20 -4.79 -6.48
C GLU A 71 -8.21 -3.59 -5.51
N ILE A 72 -7.02 -3.18 -5.08
CA ILE A 72 -6.86 -2.24 -3.95
C ILE A 72 -7.55 -0.90 -4.18
N ARG A 73 -7.66 -0.45 -5.44
CA ARG A 73 -8.23 0.86 -5.76
C ARG A 73 -9.70 0.96 -5.33
N LYS A 74 -10.47 -0.13 -5.43
CA LYS A 74 -11.86 -0.17 -4.95
C LYS A 74 -11.94 0.04 -3.44
N ILE A 75 -11.10 -0.67 -2.69
CA ILE A 75 -11.03 -0.55 -1.22
C ILE A 75 -10.65 0.89 -0.83
N PHE A 76 -9.70 1.49 -1.53
CA PHE A 76 -9.29 2.87 -1.27
C PHE A 76 -10.42 3.88 -1.49
N ASP A 77 -11.20 3.70 -2.57
CA ASP A 77 -12.34 4.56 -2.86
C ASP A 77 -13.44 4.42 -1.80
N ASP A 78 -13.72 3.20 -1.33
CA ASP A 78 -14.70 2.96 -0.26
C ASP A 78 -14.31 3.72 1.02
N ILE A 79 -13.04 3.63 1.44
CA ILE A 79 -12.50 4.31 2.64
C ILE A 79 -12.68 5.83 2.59
N VAL A 80 -12.43 6.45 1.43
CA VAL A 80 -12.49 7.91 1.29
C VAL A 80 -13.89 8.42 0.97
N SER A 81 -14.84 7.53 0.68
CA SER A 81 -16.25 7.85 0.41
C SER A 81 -17.13 7.80 1.64
N GLU A 82 -16.71 7.10 2.71
CA GLU A 82 -17.25 7.25 4.07
C GLU A 82 -17.01 8.67 4.62
#